data_AF-A0A2S2NU57-F1
#
_entry.id   AF-A0A2S2NU57-F1
#
_cell.length_a   1.000
_cell.length_b   1.000
_cell.length_c   1.000
_cell.angle_alpha   90.00
_cell.angle_beta   90.00
_cell.angle_gamma   90.00
#
_symmetry.space_group_name_H-M   'P 1'
#
loop_
_entity.id
_entity.type
_entity.pdbx_description
1 polymer ?
#
loop_
_entity_poly.entity_id
_entity_poly.type
_entity_poly.pdbx_seq_one_letter_code
_entity_poly.pdbx_strand_id
1 'polypeptide(L)'
;MGGVDLLDSLIGRYKIKMRSRKWYIRLFYHFIDLTVVNSWLLYKRVKEEQNLPMQFELADWRKNIAYSLTKSGDFKNQRGRRSISIETRRASTRALAMHPTRAVRTDGVGHSQIR
;
A
#
# COMPACT_ATOMS: atom_id res chain seq x y z
N MET A 1 -7.96 -4.94 35.83
CA MET A 1 -6.97 -4.23 34.99
C MET A 1 -6.66 -4.97 33.66
N GLY A 2 -7.56 -5.76 33.06
CA GLY A 2 -7.21 -6.65 31.93
C GLY A 2 -7.69 -6.22 30.52
N GLY A 3 -8.40 -5.08 30.39
CA GLY A 3 -8.97 -4.66 29.10
C GLY A 3 -7.92 -4.20 28.09
N VAL A 4 -6.88 -3.52 28.55
CA VAL A 4 -5.79 -3.01 27.70
C VAL A 4 -4.90 -4.16 27.22
N ASP A 5 -4.59 -5.12 28.10
CA ASP A 5 -3.78 -6.30 27.75
C ASP A 5 -4.46 -7.20 26.72
N LEU A 6 -5.79 -7.35 26.82
CA LEU A 6 -6.56 -8.11 25.84
C LEU A 6 -6.50 -7.44 24.47
N LEU A 7 -6.67 -6.11 24.43
CA LEU A 7 -6.59 -5.35 23.19
C LEU A 7 -5.19 -5.43 22.58
N ASP A 8 -4.13 -5.30 23.38
CA ASP A 8 -2.75 -5.41 22.89
C ASP A 8 -2.45 -6.84 22.39
N SER A 9 -2.99 -7.87 23.06
CA SER A 9 -2.93 -9.25 22.58
C SER A 9 -3.59 -9.44 21.22
N LEU A 10 -4.80 -8.87 21.02
CA LEU A 10 -5.52 -8.94 19.74
C LEU A 10 -4.79 -8.19 18.62
N ILE A 11 -4.22 -7.02 18.92
CA ILE A 11 -3.39 -6.26 17.99
C ILE A 11 -2.13 -7.06 17.64
N GLY A 12 -1.48 -7.67 18.65
CA GLY A 12 -0.25 -8.44 18.48
C GLY A 12 -0.39 -9.63 17.52
N ARG A 13 -1.55 -10.30 17.50
CA ARG A 13 -1.82 -11.46 16.64
C ARG A 13 -1.78 -11.14 15.14
N TYR A 14 -2.31 -9.99 14.73
CA TYR A 14 -2.45 -9.63 13.31
C TYR A 14 -1.79 -8.28 12.96
N LYS A 15 -0.77 -7.88 13.73
CA LYS A 15 -0.12 -6.57 13.61
C LYS A 15 0.44 -6.29 12.21
N ILE A 16 0.15 -5.10 11.68
CA ILE A 16 0.74 -4.60 10.43
C ILE A 16 2.18 -4.14 10.71
N LYS A 17 3.17 -4.94 10.29
CA LYS A 17 4.59 -4.61 10.40
C LYS A 17 5.11 -4.00 9.10
N MET A 18 5.16 -2.67 9.03
CA MET A 18 5.77 -1.94 7.91
C MET A 18 7.15 -1.39 8.29
N ARG A 19 8.18 -1.73 7.50
CA ARG A 19 9.53 -1.20 7.69
C ARG A 19 9.60 0.21 7.10
N SER A 20 9.78 1.21 7.96
CA SER A 20 10.00 2.59 7.54
C SER A 20 10.99 3.29 8.45
N ARG A 21 11.73 4.26 7.88
CA ARG A 21 12.63 5.17 8.63
C ARG A 21 11.85 6.25 9.39
N LYS A 22 10.61 6.53 8.98
CA LYS A 22 9.79 7.58 9.58
C LYS A 22 8.98 7.02 10.74
N TRP A 23 9.21 7.52 11.95
CA TRP A 23 8.61 7.00 13.19
C TRP A 23 7.07 7.06 13.19
N TYR A 24 6.49 8.12 12.61
CA TYR A 24 5.04 8.33 12.59
C TYR A 24 4.29 7.26 11.77
N ILE A 25 4.95 6.61 10.82
CA ILE A 25 4.34 5.53 10.02
C ILE A 25 3.98 4.34 10.92
N ARG A 26 4.78 4.08 11.96
CA ARG A 26 4.48 3.03 12.94
C ARG A 26 3.22 3.35 13.73
N LEU A 27 3.03 4.62 14.12
CA LEU A 27 1.81 5.06 14.80
C LEU A 27 0.58 4.99 13.89
N PHE A 28 0.72 5.41 12.64
CA PHE A 28 -0.37 5.34 11.67
C PHE A 28 -0.92 3.92 11.50
N TYR A 29 -0.06 2.93 11.29
CA TYR A 29 -0.50 1.54 11.18
C TYR A 29 -1.03 0.98 12.50
N HIS A 30 -0.50 1.44 13.64
CA HIS A 30 -1.04 1.06 14.94
C HIS A 30 -2.48 1.58 15.13
N PHE A 31 -2.79 2.81 14.70
CA PHE A 31 -4.17 3.31 14.71
C PHE A 31 -5.09 2.51 13.80
N ILE A 32 -4.62 2.10 12.62
CA ILE A 32 -5.41 1.21 11.74
C ILE A 32 -5.70 -0.11 12.44
N ASP A 33 -4.69 -0.79 13.00
CA ASP A 33 -4.90 -2.04 13.73
C ASP A 33 -5.88 -1.86 14.91
N LEU A 34 -5.77 -0.76 15.66
CA LEU A 34 -6.68 -0.41 16.75
C LEU A 34 -8.12 -0.25 16.28
N THR A 35 -8.35 0.53 15.21
CA THR A 35 -9.69 0.75 14.65
C THR A 35 -10.33 -0.54 14.16
N VAL A 36 -9.54 -1.42 13.53
CA VAL A 36 -10.01 -2.70 13.03
C VAL A 36 -10.42 -3.63 14.18
N VAL A 37 -9.60 -3.73 15.23
CA VAL A 37 -9.94 -4.51 16.44
C VAL A 37 -11.19 -3.96 17.12
N ASN A 38 -11.30 -2.64 17.25
CA ASN A 38 -12.48 -1.98 17.83
C ASN A 38 -13.75 -2.22 16.99
N SER A 39 -13.65 -2.17 15.66
CA SER A 39 -14.78 -2.47 14.77
C SER A 39 -15.27 -3.92 14.92
N TRP A 40 -14.34 -4.86 15.14
CA TRP A 40 -14.68 -6.26 15.38
C TRP A 40 -15.38 -6.43 16.73
N LEU A 41 -14.90 -5.78 17.79
CA LEU A 41 -15.56 -5.76 19.10
C LEU A 41 -16.98 -5.19 19.01
N LEU A 42 -17.18 -4.12 18.23
CA LEU A 42 -18.49 -3.55 17.98
C LEU A 42 -19.39 -4.55 17.24
N TYR A 43 -18.88 -5.20 16.19
CA TYR A 43 -19.60 -6.23 15.46
C TYR A 43 -20.06 -7.37 16.38
N LYS A 44 -19.20 -7.82 17.29
CA LYS A 44 -19.56 -8.84 18.30
C LYS A 44 -20.73 -8.40 19.15
N ARG A 45 -20.67 -7.19 19.73
CA ARG A 45 -21.73 -6.65 20.58
C ARG A 45 -23.07 -6.58 19.86
N VAL A 46 -23.08 -6.08 18.63
CA VAL A 46 -24.31 -5.99 17.82
C VAL A 46 -24.88 -7.39 17.52
N LYS A 47 -24.03 -8.39 17.25
CA LYS A 47 -24.49 -9.77 17.03
C LYS A 47 -25.02 -10.44 18.29
N GLU A 48 -24.39 -10.18 19.42
CA GLU A 48 -24.84 -10.63 20.75
C GLU A 48 -26.21 -10.02 21.09
N GLU A 49 -26.39 -8.72 20.89
CA GLU A 49 -27.67 -8.03 21.10
C GLU A 49 -28.79 -8.60 20.20
N GLN A 50 -28.45 -9.01 18.98
CA GLN A 50 -29.38 -9.59 18.02
C GLN A 50 -29.58 -11.12 18.19
N ASN A 51 -28.92 -11.76 19.15
CA ASN A 51 -28.89 -13.22 19.34
C ASN A 51 -28.52 -13.99 18.06
N LEU A 52 -27.67 -13.41 17.22
CA LEU A 52 -27.20 -14.03 15.98
C LEU A 52 -25.85 -14.73 16.20
N PRO A 53 -25.59 -15.86 15.52
CA PRO A 53 -24.32 -16.54 15.64
C PRO A 53 -23.17 -15.68 15.08
N MET A 54 -22.00 -15.81 15.70
CA MET A 54 -20.77 -15.14 15.30
C MET A 54 -20.28 -15.69 13.95
N GLN A 55 -20.52 -14.95 12.86
CA GLN A 55 -20.17 -15.44 11.52
C GLN A 55 -18.68 -15.30 11.16
N PHE A 56 -17.92 -14.45 11.85
CA PHE A 56 -16.55 -14.11 11.47
C PHE A 56 -15.58 -14.16 12.64
N GLU A 57 -14.46 -14.85 12.46
CA GLU A 57 -13.28 -14.69 13.31
C GLU A 57 -12.59 -13.35 12.99
N LEU A 58 -11.73 -12.84 13.89
CA LEU A 58 -10.99 -11.59 13.71
C LEU A 58 -10.21 -11.56 12.38
N ALA A 59 -9.59 -12.67 11.98
CA ALA A 59 -8.87 -12.77 10.71
C ALA A 59 -9.79 -12.58 9.49
N ASP A 60 -10.95 -13.23 9.49
CA ASP A 60 -11.89 -13.14 8.38
C ASP A 60 -12.60 -11.80 8.33
N TRP A 61 -12.87 -11.20 9.49
CA TRP A 61 -13.33 -9.82 9.59
C TRP A 61 -12.34 -8.85 8.92
N ARG A 62 -11.04 -9.01 9.18
CA ARG A 62 -9.98 -8.21 8.52
C ARG A 62 -9.97 -8.41 7.01
N LYS A 63 -10.11 -9.64 6.52
CA LYS A 63 -10.19 -9.93 5.07
C LYS A 63 -11.42 -9.28 4.46
N ASN A 64 -12.58 -9.33 5.14
CA ASN A 64 -13.82 -8.74 4.66
C ASN A 64 -13.71 -7.21 4.56
N ILE A 65 -13.12 -6.55 5.58
CA ILE A 65 -12.81 -5.12 5.54
C ILE A 65 -11.88 -4.82 4.35
N ALA A 66 -10.81 -5.59 4.17
CA ALA A 66 -9.89 -5.38 3.05
C ALA A 66 -10.61 -5.52 1.70
N TYR A 67 -11.42 -6.56 1.52
CA TYR A 67 -12.18 -6.81 0.30
C TYR A 67 -13.21 -5.70 0.02
N SER A 68 -13.96 -5.28 1.03
CA SER A 68 -14.95 -4.21 0.88
C SER A 68 -14.28 -2.89 0.52
N LEU A 69 -13.16 -2.53 1.15
CA LEU A 69 -12.42 -1.31 0.84
C LEU A 69 -11.78 -1.33 -0.56
N THR A 70 -11.28 -2.48 -1.02
CA THR A 70 -10.73 -2.60 -2.38
C THR A 70 -11.80 -2.68 -3.46
N LYS A 71 -13.01 -3.12 -3.13
CA LYS A 71 -14.14 -3.12 -4.07
C LYS A 71 -14.85 -1.77 -4.14
N SER A 72 -14.84 -0.99 -3.06
CA SER A 72 -15.60 0.27 -2.95
C SER A 72 -14.86 1.49 -3.53
N GLY A 73 -13.72 1.30 -4.20
CA GLY A 73 -12.97 2.39 -4.82
C GLY A 73 -13.11 2.40 -6.34
N ASP A 74 -13.51 3.54 -6.92
CA ASP A 74 -13.28 3.84 -8.33
C ASP A 74 -11.78 4.11 -8.55
N PHE A 75 -10.99 3.04 -8.62
CA PHE A 75 -9.59 3.14 -8.98
C PHE A 75 -9.49 3.50 -10.46
N LYS A 76 -9.49 4.80 -10.77
CA LYS A 76 -8.94 5.27 -12.06
C LYS A 76 -7.49 4.79 -12.08
N ASN A 77 -7.21 3.73 -12.84
CA ASN A 77 -5.89 3.15 -13.04
C ASN A 77 -4.97 4.14 -13.77
N GLN A 78 -4.62 5.26 -13.14
CA GLN A 78 -3.57 6.17 -13.61
C GLN A 78 -2.22 5.75 -13.03
N ARG A 79 -1.94 4.44 -13.03
CA ARG A 79 -0.66 3.91 -12.58
C ARG A 79 0.32 3.97 -13.76
N GLY A 80 1.14 5.02 -13.78
CA GLY A 80 2.19 5.22 -14.78
C GLY A 80 2.54 6.69 -14.96
N ARG A 81 3.76 6.96 -15.43
CA ARG A 81 4.12 8.29 -15.95
C ARG A 81 3.24 8.53 -17.18
N ARG A 82 2.38 9.55 -17.14
CA ARG A 82 1.60 9.97 -18.32
C ARG A 82 2.59 10.11 -19.48
N SER A 83 2.33 9.44 -20.60
CA SER A 83 3.15 9.61 -21.80
C SER A 83 3.17 11.10 -22.14
N ILE A 84 4.35 11.68 -22.18
CA ILE A 84 4.51 13.06 -22.65
C ILE A 84 4.14 13.04 -24.14
N SER A 85 3.13 13.83 -24.51
CA SER A 85 2.70 13.97 -25.89
C SER A 85 3.87 14.45 -26.75
N ILE A 86 3.85 14.10 -28.05
CA ILE A 86 4.91 14.49 -28.99
C ILE A 86 5.03 16.03 -29.06
N GLU A 87 3.92 16.76 -28.99
CA GLU A 87 3.89 18.22 -28.91
C GLU A 87 4.59 18.77 -27.67
N THR A 88 4.29 18.22 -26.49
CA THR A 88 4.96 18.65 -25.25
C THR A 88 6.46 18.29 -25.25
N ARG A 89 6.86 17.23 -25.96
CA ARG A 89 8.27 16.89 -26.20
C ARG A 89 8.98 17.88 -27.13
N ARG A 90 8.30 18.33 -28.19
CA ARG A 90 8.81 19.31 -29.16
C ARG A 90 8.91 20.72 -28.58
N ALA A 91 8.02 21.07 -27.65
CA ALA A 91 8.04 22.36 -26.94
C ALA A 91 9.10 22.45 -25.82
N SER A 92 9.77 21.34 -25.47
CA SER A 92 10.78 21.34 -24.41
C SER A 92 12.07 22.01 -24.88
N THR A 93 12.47 23.10 -24.22
CA THR A 93 13.74 23.80 -24.43
C THR A 93 14.94 23.06 -23.82
N ARG A 94 14.72 21.99 -23.04
CA ARG A 94 15.82 21.17 -22.52
C ARG A 94 16.50 20.43 -23.66
N ALA A 95 17.81 20.62 -23.80
CA ALA A 95 18.64 19.80 -24.68
C ALA A 95 18.40 18.32 -24.32
N LEU A 96 17.80 17.56 -25.24
CA LEU A 96 17.85 16.11 -25.13
C LEU A 96 19.32 15.73 -25.24
N ALA A 97 19.82 14.97 -24.26
CA ALA A 97 21.12 14.33 -24.40
C ALA A 97 21.09 13.54 -25.72
N MET A 98 21.87 13.97 -26.70
CA MET A 98 22.02 13.25 -27.96
C MET A 98 22.74 11.96 -27.62
N HIS A 99 21.98 10.89 -27.41
CA HIS A 99 22.58 9.56 -27.32
C HIS A 99 23.15 9.22 -28.70
N PRO A 100 24.39 8.70 -28.77
CA PRO A 100 24.96 8.20 -30.01
C PRO A 100 23.98 7.23 -30.69
N THR A 101 23.90 7.29 -32.01
CA THR A 101 23.06 6.38 -32.79
C THR A 101 23.47 4.93 -32.51
N ARG A 102 22.52 3.99 -32.67
CA ARG A 102 22.75 2.57 -32.36
C ARG A 102 24.00 2.02 -33.05
N ALA A 103 24.28 2.46 -34.28
CA ALA A 103 25.48 2.09 -35.04
C ALA A 103 26.78 2.51 -34.33
N VAL A 104 26.84 3.75 -33.84
CA VAL A 104 28.00 4.29 -33.09
C VAL A 104 28.13 3.64 -31.71
N ARG A 105 27.03 3.15 -31.14
CA ARG A 105 27.03 2.46 -29.85
C ARG A 105 27.52 1.01 -29.91
N THR A 106 27.65 0.45 -31.11
CA THR A 106 28.01 -0.95 -31.35
C THR A 106 29.15 -1.09 -32.35
N ASP A 107 29.83 0.00 -32.69
CA ASP A 107 30.96 0.03 -33.62
C ASP A 107 32.22 -0.65 -33.05
N GLY A 108 32.20 -1.03 -31.77
CA GLY A 108 33.28 -1.76 -31.12
C GLY A 108 34.52 -0.92 -30.84
N VAL A 109 34.45 0.40 -31.04
CA VAL A 109 35.57 1.33 -30.88
C VAL A 109 35.27 2.30 -29.72
N GLY A 110 36.24 2.55 -28.85
CA GLY A 110 36.15 3.62 -27.85
C GLY A 110 35.32 3.31 -26.58
N HIS A 111 34.84 2.08 -26.39
CA HIS A 111 34.30 1.65 -25.11
C HIS A 111 35.43 1.00 -24.30
N SER A 112 36.03 1.77 -23.38
CA SER A 112 36.99 1.21 -22.42
C SER A 112 36.36 0.00 -21.74
N GLN A 113 36.99 -1.17 -21.86
CA GLN A 113 36.59 -2.34 -21.08
C GLN A 113 36.69 -1.97 -19.61
N ILE A 114 35.53 -1.84 -18.96
CA ILE A 114 35.47 -1.66 -17.51
C ILE A 114 35.89 -3.01 -16.94
N ARG A 115 37.11 -3.05 -16.38
CA ARG A 115 37.66 -4.19 -15.65
C ARG A 115 36.98 -4.32 -14.28
#